data_AF-A0AAD6BQ02-F1
#
_entry.id   AF-A0AAD6BQ02-F1
#
_cell.length_a   1.000
_cell.length_b   1.000
_cell.length_c   1.000
_cell.angle_alpha   90.00
_cell.angle_beta   90.00
_cell.angle_gamma   90.00
#
_symmetry.space_group_name_H-M   'P 1'
#
loop_
_entity.id
_entity.type
_entity.pdbx_description
1 polymer ?
#
loop_
_entity_poly.entity_id
_entity_poly.type
_entity_poly.pdbx_seq_one_letter_code
_entity_poly.pdbx_strand_id
1 'polypeptide(L)'
;MDTVTRLVNFVRESSSLQHRLFRSLLEEMSSEHKDLLLHNDVRWLSKGRVLERVCDLRDELVSFLSSLQSQKAHEFLSFLTDTKVIADVNCLCDIMSHLNHLNLQLQGNNHTVAEMYEAVEAFRSKLHLLERDIHGRKLHFPRLQNFKERFESSPKISGDILLFLRQREAKRLVPSIEEGTLQMEVLEMGSSELLKAQHKDAPVCDSWINVVPQARFKNTRAIAMFLLTMFPSTYICESGLNAIKSQDRNRLSSAHLGQCLRIATTECKPNIRHVASSRRSHFSH
;
A
#
# COMPACT_ATOMS: atom_id res chain seq x y z
N MET A 1 -11.41 5.39 -9.33
CA MET A 1 -11.43 4.46 -8.17
C MET A 1 -12.84 4.19 -7.67
N ASP A 2 -13.63 5.21 -7.32
CA ASP A 2 -14.92 4.99 -6.65
C ASP A 2 -15.90 4.14 -7.45
N THR A 3 -15.95 4.30 -8.78
CA THR A 3 -16.77 3.43 -9.65
C THR A 3 -16.30 1.98 -9.63
N VAL A 4 -14.98 1.72 -9.59
CA VAL A 4 -14.41 0.37 -9.49
C VAL A 4 -14.77 -0.26 -8.13
N THR A 5 -14.68 0.50 -7.04
CA THR A 5 -15.10 0.02 -5.71
C THR A 5 -16.59 -0.31 -5.67
N ARG A 6 -17.44 0.56 -6.25
CA ARG A 6 -18.89 0.30 -6.34
C ARG A 6 -19.21 -0.93 -7.19
N LEU A 7 -18.49 -1.15 -8.30
CA LEU A 7 -18.61 -2.35 -9.12
C LEU A 7 -18.27 -3.61 -8.31
N VAL A 8 -17.14 -3.61 -7.61
CA VAL A 8 -16.72 -4.76 -6.78
C VAL A 8 -17.76 -5.05 -5.70
N ASN A 9 -18.25 -4.03 -5.00
CA ASN A 9 -19.27 -4.21 -3.96
C ASN A 9 -20.61 -4.66 -4.56
N PHE A 10 -20.94 -4.21 -5.77
CA PHE A 10 -22.11 -4.70 -6.49
C PHE A 10 -22.04 -6.20 -6.77
N VAL A 11 -20.89 -6.70 -7.23
CA VAL A 11 -20.72 -8.13 -7.55
C VAL A 11 -20.57 -8.99 -6.29
N ARG A 12 -19.84 -8.52 -5.27
CA ARG A 12 -19.50 -9.32 -4.08
C ARG A 12 -20.45 -9.17 -2.91
N GLU A 13 -20.96 -7.98 -2.64
CA GLU A 13 -21.66 -7.67 -1.38
C GLU A 13 -23.18 -7.55 -1.56
N SER A 14 -23.63 -7.16 -2.75
CA SER A 14 -25.06 -6.88 -2.95
C SER A 14 -25.93 -8.13 -2.92
N SER A 15 -25.37 -9.31 -3.21
CA SER A 15 -26.08 -10.59 -3.12
C SER A 15 -25.10 -11.77 -3.00
N SER A 16 -25.31 -12.61 -2.00
CA SER A 16 -24.54 -13.86 -1.83
C SER A 16 -24.77 -14.85 -2.97
N LEU A 17 -25.94 -14.83 -3.60
CA LEU A 17 -26.20 -15.61 -4.80
C LEU A 17 -25.40 -15.07 -5.98
N GLN A 18 -25.44 -13.75 -6.21
CA GLN A 18 -24.70 -13.10 -7.30
C GLN A 18 -23.20 -13.37 -7.18
N HIS A 19 -22.63 -13.25 -5.97
CA HIS A 19 -21.22 -13.55 -5.74
C HIS A 19 -20.87 -15.00 -6.07
N ARG A 20 -21.68 -15.97 -5.64
CA ARG A 20 -21.47 -17.40 -5.96
C ARG A 20 -21.58 -17.67 -7.45
N LEU A 21 -22.57 -17.07 -8.13
CA LEU A 21 -22.74 -17.20 -9.58
C LEU A 21 -21.53 -16.63 -10.33
N PHE A 22 -21.02 -15.47 -9.90
CA PHE A 22 -19.81 -14.90 -10.49
C PHE A 22 -18.62 -15.83 -10.32
N ARG A 23 -18.43 -16.45 -9.14
CA ARG A 23 -17.34 -17.41 -8.93
C ARG A 23 -17.46 -18.67 -9.78
N SER A 24 -18.70 -19.17 -9.98
CA SER A 24 -18.95 -20.27 -10.93
C SER A 24 -18.52 -19.89 -12.34
N LEU A 25 -18.89 -18.68 -12.79
CA LEU A 25 -18.49 -18.17 -14.09
C LEU A 25 -16.97 -18.09 -14.24
N LEU A 26 -16.24 -17.63 -13.21
CA LEU A 26 -14.77 -17.60 -13.23
C LEU A 26 -14.14 -19.00 -13.38
N GLU A 27 -14.77 -20.02 -12.79
CA GLU A 27 -14.33 -21.40 -12.94
C GLU A 27 -14.62 -21.93 -14.35
N GLU A 28 -15.81 -21.66 -14.87
CA GLU A 28 -16.23 -22.04 -16.23
C GLU A 28 -15.35 -21.37 -17.32
N MET A 29 -15.03 -20.09 -17.13
CA MET A 29 -14.14 -19.31 -18.00
C MET A 29 -12.66 -19.69 -17.85
N SER A 30 -12.32 -20.60 -16.93
CA SER A 30 -10.92 -20.94 -16.59
C SER A 30 -10.06 -19.71 -16.24
N SER A 31 -10.67 -18.72 -15.58
CA SER A 31 -10.00 -17.47 -15.21
C SER A 31 -8.82 -17.69 -14.28
N GLU A 32 -7.80 -16.85 -14.44
CA GLU A 32 -6.60 -16.84 -13.60
C GLU A 32 -6.97 -16.61 -12.12
N HIS A 33 -7.86 -15.66 -11.87
CA HIS A 33 -8.31 -15.32 -10.52
C HIS A 33 -9.66 -15.99 -10.22
N LYS A 34 -9.83 -16.48 -8.98
CA LYS A 34 -11.04 -17.20 -8.53
C LYS A 34 -12.07 -16.34 -7.77
N ASP A 35 -11.78 -15.06 -7.58
CA ASP A 35 -12.67 -14.08 -6.96
C ASP A 35 -12.16 -12.66 -7.22
N LEU A 36 -13.02 -11.66 -6.99
CA LEU A 36 -12.66 -10.26 -6.85
C LEU A 36 -12.07 -9.99 -5.46
N LEU A 37 -11.21 -8.96 -5.37
CA LEU A 37 -10.68 -8.49 -4.09
C LEU A 37 -11.61 -7.42 -3.52
N LEU A 38 -11.91 -7.50 -2.21
CA LEU A 38 -12.63 -6.46 -1.50
C LEU A 38 -11.69 -5.30 -1.19
N HIS A 39 -12.16 -4.08 -1.39
CA HIS A 39 -11.43 -2.90 -0.96
C HIS A 39 -11.60 -2.69 0.55
N ASN A 40 -10.51 -2.36 1.25
CA ASN A 40 -10.57 -1.89 2.64
C ASN A 40 -9.69 -0.64 2.74
N ASP A 41 -10.27 0.46 3.24
CA ASP A 41 -9.63 1.78 3.35
C ASP A 41 -8.35 1.78 4.18
N VAL A 42 -8.15 0.77 5.04
CA VAL A 42 -6.98 0.65 5.92
C VAL A 42 -5.68 0.42 5.16
N ARG A 43 -5.74 -0.03 3.89
CA ARG A 43 -4.54 -0.40 3.11
C ARG A 43 -4.61 0.23 1.75
N TRP A 44 -3.88 1.33 1.52
CA TRP A 44 -3.86 2.00 0.22
C TRP A 44 -3.37 1.07 -0.91
N LEU A 45 -2.48 0.11 -0.60
CA LEU A 45 -2.06 -0.97 -1.51
C LEU A 45 -3.20 -1.88 -1.98
N SER A 46 -4.30 -1.97 -1.20
CA SER A 46 -5.47 -2.74 -1.64
C SER A 46 -6.14 -2.09 -2.85
N LYS A 47 -6.06 -0.77 -3.01
CA LYS A 47 -6.65 -0.06 -4.17
C LYS A 47 -5.99 -0.49 -5.48
N GLY A 48 -4.67 -0.59 -5.50
CA GLY A 48 -3.90 -1.05 -6.66
C GLY A 48 -4.23 -2.50 -7.02
N ARG A 49 -4.26 -3.40 -6.03
CA ARG A 49 -4.60 -4.81 -6.27
C ARG A 49 -6.05 -5.01 -6.71
N VAL A 50 -6.98 -4.22 -6.19
CA VAL A 50 -8.39 -4.27 -6.62
C VAL A 50 -8.53 -3.82 -8.08
N LEU A 51 -7.85 -2.73 -8.47
CA LEU A 51 -7.79 -2.30 -9.87
C LEU A 51 -7.23 -3.39 -10.78
N GLU A 52 -6.08 -3.94 -10.39
CA GLU A 52 -5.41 -5.01 -11.14
C GLU A 52 -6.35 -6.19 -11.35
N ARG A 53 -7.02 -6.64 -10.29
CA ARG A 53 -7.98 -7.74 -10.35
C ARG A 53 -9.17 -7.44 -11.27
N VAL A 54 -9.65 -6.20 -11.29
CA VAL A 54 -10.76 -5.78 -12.17
C VAL A 54 -10.30 -5.70 -13.63
N CYS A 55 -9.07 -5.24 -13.88
CA CYS A 55 -8.47 -5.27 -15.22
C CYS A 55 -8.32 -6.72 -15.73
N ASP A 56 -7.82 -7.63 -14.89
CA ASP A 56 -7.60 -9.02 -15.27
C ASP A 56 -8.90 -9.78 -15.51
N LEU A 57 -9.94 -9.49 -14.73
CA LEU A 57 -11.26 -10.14 -14.83
C LEU A 57 -12.25 -9.35 -15.69
N ARG A 58 -11.78 -8.42 -16.54
CA ARG A 58 -12.66 -7.51 -17.28
C ARG A 58 -13.66 -8.27 -18.15
N ASP A 59 -13.20 -9.28 -18.87
CA ASP A 59 -14.04 -10.00 -19.84
C ASP A 59 -15.11 -10.84 -19.12
N GLU A 60 -14.76 -11.46 -18.01
CA GLU A 60 -15.70 -12.18 -17.14
C GLU A 60 -16.69 -11.23 -16.48
N LEU A 61 -16.24 -10.05 -16.04
CA LEU A 61 -17.13 -9.03 -15.49
C LEU A 61 -18.13 -8.53 -16.54
N VAL A 62 -17.68 -8.29 -17.78
CA VAL A 62 -18.54 -7.90 -18.89
C VAL A 62 -19.58 -8.99 -19.17
N SER A 63 -19.14 -10.25 -19.33
CA SER A 63 -20.03 -11.41 -19.55
C SER A 63 -21.06 -11.55 -18.43
N PHE A 64 -20.60 -11.47 -17.17
CA PHE A 64 -21.46 -11.58 -16.00
C PHE A 64 -22.51 -10.46 -15.96
N LEU A 65 -22.09 -9.21 -16.12
CA LEU A 65 -23.00 -8.05 -16.05
C LEU A 65 -24.01 -8.06 -17.19
N SER A 66 -23.64 -8.53 -18.39
CA SER A 66 -24.56 -8.69 -19.52
C SER A 66 -25.66 -9.72 -19.24
N SER A 67 -25.40 -10.72 -18.38
CA SER A 67 -26.41 -11.70 -17.97
C SER A 67 -27.43 -11.15 -16.96
N LEU A 68 -27.11 -10.03 -16.29
CA LEU A 68 -27.96 -9.46 -15.24
C LEU A 68 -28.97 -8.47 -15.82
N GLN A 69 -30.25 -8.67 -15.49
CA GLN A 69 -31.34 -7.79 -15.90
C GLN A 69 -31.55 -6.63 -14.90
N SER A 70 -30.49 -5.89 -14.58
CA SER A 70 -30.54 -4.77 -13.62
C SER A 70 -29.99 -3.48 -14.22
N GLN A 71 -30.66 -2.35 -13.96
CA GLN A 71 -30.19 -1.02 -14.36
C GLN A 71 -28.76 -0.74 -13.88
N LYS A 72 -28.45 -1.11 -12.62
CA LYS A 72 -27.10 -0.96 -12.07
C LYS A 72 -26.05 -1.78 -12.81
N ALA A 73 -26.41 -3.00 -13.25
CA ALA A 73 -25.50 -3.83 -14.03
C ALA A 73 -25.19 -3.18 -15.39
N HIS A 74 -26.20 -2.55 -16.01
CA HIS A 74 -26.01 -1.82 -17.26
C HIS A 74 -25.09 -0.59 -17.13
N GLU A 75 -25.19 0.15 -16.02
CA GLU A 75 -24.26 1.25 -15.71
C GLU A 75 -22.80 0.78 -15.56
N PHE A 76 -22.58 -0.36 -14.92
CA PHE A 76 -21.24 -0.91 -14.82
C PHE A 76 -20.74 -1.53 -16.12
N LEU A 77 -21.64 -2.10 -16.91
CA LEU A 77 -21.32 -2.63 -18.24
C LEU A 77 -20.88 -1.50 -19.18
N SER A 78 -21.56 -0.36 -19.18
CA SER A 78 -21.15 0.80 -19.98
C SER A 78 -19.78 1.32 -19.52
N PHE A 79 -19.52 1.36 -18.21
CA PHE A 79 -18.20 1.71 -17.66
C PHE A 79 -17.09 0.75 -18.14
N LEU A 80 -17.32 -0.56 -18.17
CA LEU A 80 -16.30 -1.55 -18.58
C LEU A 80 -16.11 -1.66 -20.10
N THR A 81 -17.10 -1.23 -20.88
CA THR A 81 -17.06 -1.25 -22.34
C THR A 81 -16.60 0.07 -22.95
N ASP A 82 -16.63 1.17 -22.19
CA ASP A 82 -16.05 2.44 -22.61
C ASP A 82 -14.52 2.32 -22.70
N THR A 83 -14.05 2.45 -23.93
CA THR A 83 -12.66 2.30 -24.35
C THR A 83 -11.74 3.35 -23.72
N LYS A 84 -12.22 4.60 -23.62
CA LYS A 84 -11.44 5.70 -23.02
C LYS A 84 -11.31 5.49 -21.52
N VAL A 85 -12.41 5.11 -20.87
CA VAL A 85 -12.43 4.84 -19.43
C VAL A 85 -11.53 3.66 -19.07
N ILE A 86 -11.57 2.57 -19.82
CA ILE A 86 -10.69 1.41 -19.56
C ILE A 86 -9.22 1.76 -19.80
N ALA A 87 -8.92 2.60 -20.79
CA ALA A 87 -7.56 3.10 -20.96
C ALA A 87 -7.09 3.93 -19.74
N ASP A 88 -7.95 4.79 -19.17
CA ASP A 88 -7.66 5.49 -17.90
C ASP A 88 -7.45 4.51 -16.74
N VAL A 89 -8.26 3.45 -16.63
CA VAL A 89 -8.13 2.42 -15.59
C VAL A 89 -6.82 1.64 -15.73
N ASN A 90 -6.44 1.24 -16.94
CA ASN A 90 -5.17 0.56 -17.20
C ASN A 90 -3.96 1.44 -16.89
N CYS A 91 -4.01 2.72 -17.29
CA CYS A 91 -3.00 3.72 -16.94
C CYS A 91 -2.86 3.85 -15.41
N LEU A 92 -3.99 3.98 -14.71
CA LEU A 92 -4.00 4.05 -13.25
C LEU A 92 -3.44 2.79 -12.60
N CYS A 93 -3.73 1.61 -13.15
CA CYS A 93 -3.18 0.34 -12.67
C CYS A 93 -1.65 0.32 -12.78
N ASP A 94 -1.09 0.76 -13.91
CA ASP A 94 0.36 0.85 -14.11
C ASP A 94 1.00 1.87 -13.14
N ILE A 95 0.38 3.04 -12.94
CA ILE A 95 0.84 4.04 -11.95
C ILE A 95 0.83 3.47 -10.53
N MET A 96 -0.25 2.78 -10.14
CA MET A 96 -0.37 2.15 -8.83
C MET A 96 0.68 1.06 -8.63
N SER A 97 1.08 0.35 -9.68
CA SER A 97 2.18 -0.61 -9.64
C SER A 97 3.52 0.07 -9.34
N HIS A 98 3.82 1.19 -10.02
CA HIS A 98 5.02 2.00 -9.74
C HIS A 98 5.04 2.53 -8.30
N LEU A 99 3.92 3.03 -7.81
CA LEU A 99 3.77 3.49 -6.42
C LEU A 99 3.93 2.35 -5.41
N ASN A 100 3.38 1.17 -5.70
CA ASN A 100 3.54 -0.01 -4.86
C ASN A 100 5.01 -0.45 -4.82
N HIS A 101 5.74 -0.38 -5.93
CA HIS A 101 7.17 -0.67 -5.94
C HIS A 101 7.95 0.29 -5.04
N LEU A 102 7.74 1.61 -5.15
CA LEU A 102 8.34 2.58 -4.24
C LEU A 102 7.98 2.24 -2.79
N ASN A 103 6.71 1.95 -2.51
CA ASN A 103 6.28 1.65 -1.16
C ASN A 103 6.95 0.40 -0.58
N LEU A 104 7.17 -0.65 -1.37
CA LEU A 104 7.93 -1.82 -0.93
C LEU A 104 9.40 -1.50 -0.62
N GLN A 105 9.98 -0.49 -1.28
CA GLN A 105 11.33 0.01 -0.95
C GLN A 105 11.35 0.85 0.34
N LEU A 106 10.23 1.49 0.68
CA LEU A 106 10.10 2.29 1.91
C LEU A 106 9.64 1.45 3.10
N GLN A 107 8.94 0.34 2.87
CA GLN A 107 8.43 -0.57 3.88
C GLN A 107 9.41 -1.69 4.21
N GLY A 108 9.39 -2.15 5.46
CA GLY A 108 10.27 -3.20 5.95
C GLY A 108 11.23 -2.67 7.01
N ASN A 109 11.86 -3.60 7.72
CA ASN A 109 12.79 -3.27 8.81
C ASN A 109 14.18 -2.96 8.25
N ASN A 110 14.96 -2.17 8.99
CA ASN A 110 16.38 -1.85 8.71
C ASN A 110 16.69 -0.99 7.47
N HIS A 111 15.74 -0.20 6.96
CA HIS A 111 16.07 0.84 5.97
C HIS A 111 16.62 2.09 6.66
N THR A 112 17.72 2.64 6.16
CA THR A 112 18.27 3.94 6.56
C THR A 112 17.44 5.08 5.97
N VAL A 113 17.45 6.22 6.64
CA VAL A 113 16.81 7.45 6.11
C VAL A 113 17.44 7.84 4.76
N ALA A 114 18.74 7.59 4.59
CA ALA A 114 19.44 7.85 3.33
C ALA A 114 18.92 6.95 2.20
N GLU A 115 18.79 5.64 2.42
CA GLU A 115 18.22 4.70 1.43
C GLU A 115 16.77 5.05 1.08
N MET A 116 15.95 5.41 2.07
CA MET A 116 14.58 5.85 1.82
C MET A 116 14.52 7.14 1.01
N TYR A 117 15.40 8.10 1.30
CA TYR A 117 15.53 9.34 0.54
C TYR A 117 15.98 9.08 -0.90
N GLU A 118 16.99 8.24 -1.09
CA GLU A 118 17.47 7.83 -2.42
C GLU A 118 16.37 7.13 -3.23
N ALA A 119 15.58 6.26 -2.60
CA ALA A 119 14.43 5.60 -3.25
C ALA A 119 13.38 6.62 -3.73
N VAL A 120 13.07 7.63 -2.90
CA VAL A 120 12.15 8.72 -3.26
C VAL A 120 12.72 9.58 -4.39
N GLU A 121 13.99 9.99 -4.33
CA GLU A 121 14.62 10.80 -5.38
C GLU A 121 14.76 10.04 -6.71
N ALA A 122 15.09 8.75 -6.65
CA ALA A 122 15.06 7.88 -7.81
C ALA A 122 13.64 7.79 -8.39
N PHE A 123 12.62 7.68 -7.54
CA PHE A 123 11.23 7.67 -7.99
C PHE A 123 10.79 9.00 -8.59
N ARG A 124 11.20 10.14 -8.04
CA ARG A 124 10.97 11.46 -8.64
C ARG A 124 11.55 11.55 -10.05
N SER A 125 12.76 11.04 -10.23
CA SER A 125 13.37 10.95 -11.56
C SER A 125 12.59 10.02 -12.50
N LYS A 126 12.10 8.88 -12.01
CA LYS A 126 11.21 7.98 -12.75
C LYS A 126 9.90 8.68 -13.15
N LEU A 127 9.29 9.51 -12.28
CA LEU A 127 8.06 10.23 -12.60
C LEU A 127 8.22 11.14 -13.83
N HIS A 128 9.36 11.83 -13.97
CA HIS A 128 9.65 12.63 -15.16
C HIS A 128 9.75 11.78 -16.43
N LEU A 129 10.28 10.56 -16.33
CA LEU A 129 10.30 9.61 -17.44
C LEU A 129 8.89 9.11 -17.78
N LEU A 130 8.09 8.76 -16.77
CA LEU A 130 6.72 8.30 -16.93
C LEU A 130 5.83 9.36 -17.59
N GLU A 131 5.96 10.62 -17.20
CA GLU A 131 5.26 11.76 -17.79
C GLU A 131 5.56 11.93 -19.28
N ARG A 132 6.81 11.66 -19.70
CA ARG A 132 7.17 11.67 -21.13
C ARG A 132 6.67 10.42 -21.86
N ASP A 133 6.78 9.26 -21.23
CA ASP A 133 6.53 7.98 -21.88
C ASP A 133 5.03 7.68 -22.07
N ILE A 134 4.16 8.21 -21.21
CA ILE A 134 2.70 8.05 -21.36
C ILE A 134 2.19 8.61 -22.70
N HIS A 135 2.76 9.71 -23.16
CA HIS A 135 2.48 10.32 -24.47
C HIS A 135 3.28 9.69 -25.61
N GLY A 136 4.33 8.93 -25.28
CA GLY A 136 5.20 8.25 -26.22
C GLY A 136 4.78 6.78 -26.44
N ARG A 137 5.78 5.90 -26.29
CA ARG A 137 5.67 4.47 -26.58
C ARG A 137 5.00 3.68 -25.45
N LYS A 138 4.80 4.29 -24.27
CA LYS A 138 4.16 3.68 -23.10
C LYS A 138 4.91 2.43 -22.60
N LEU A 139 6.23 2.40 -22.76
CA LEU A 139 7.08 1.27 -22.37
C LEU A 139 6.98 0.94 -20.86
N HIS A 140 6.70 1.95 -20.04
CA HIS A 140 6.54 1.82 -18.60
C HIS A 140 5.08 1.72 -18.16
N PHE A 141 4.16 1.59 -19.12
CA PHE A 141 2.74 1.39 -18.90
C PHE A 141 2.29 0.13 -19.66
N PRO A 142 2.75 -1.07 -19.26
CA PRO A 142 2.56 -2.29 -20.03
C PRO A 142 1.08 -2.64 -20.24
N ARG A 143 0.19 -2.39 -19.25
CA ARG A 143 -1.25 -2.63 -19.43
C ARG A 143 -1.84 -1.64 -20.43
N LEU A 144 -1.49 -0.36 -20.31
CA LEU A 144 -1.92 0.66 -21.26
C LEU A 144 -1.36 0.42 -22.67
N GLN A 145 -0.12 -0.06 -22.78
CA GLN A 145 0.55 -0.35 -24.04
C GLN A 145 -0.10 -1.54 -24.76
N ASN A 146 -0.43 -2.59 -24.00
CA ASN A 146 -1.11 -3.77 -24.52
C ASN A 146 -2.59 -3.50 -24.84
N PHE A 147 -3.16 -2.42 -24.30
CA PHE A 147 -4.50 -1.96 -24.65
C PHE A 147 -4.48 -1.32 -26.04
N LYS A 148 -5.14 -1.98 -27.00
CA LYS A 148 -5.04 -1.67 -28.45
C LYS A 148 -5.64 -0.32 -28.85
N GLU A 149 -6.39 0.34 -27.97
CA GLU A 149 -7.10 1.58 -28.26
C GLU A 149 -6.34 2.81 -27.77
N ARG A 150 -6.38 3.90 -28.55
CA ARG A 150 -5.56 5.08 -28.28
C ARG A 150 -6.02 5.81 -27.02
N PHE A 151 -5.10 5.97 -26.09
CA PHE A 151 -5.23 6.86 -24.94
C PHE A 151 -5.04 8.33 -25.37
N GLU A 152 -6.07 9.15 -25.20
CA GLU A 152 -6.08 10.58 -25.59
C GLU A 152 -6.03 11.55 -24.39
N SER A 153 -6.23 11.06 -23.16
CA SER A 153 -6.27 11.90 -21.96
C SER A 153 -4.86 12.21 -21.45
N SER A 154 -4.70 13.40 -20.84
CA SER A 154 -3.43 13.88 -20.28
C SER A 154 -3.50 13.90 -18.75
N PRO A 155 -3.16 12.80 -18.05
CA PRO A 155 -3.03 12.85 -16.61
C PRO A 155 -1.75 13.64 -16.25
N LYS A 156 -1.87 14.67 -15.42
CA LYS A 156 -0.72 15.38 -14.84
C LYS A 156 -0.08 14.54 -13.73
N ILE A 157 0.53 13.43 -14.12
CA ILE A 157 1.17 12.45 -13.22
C ILE A 157 2.16 13.13 -12.27
N SER A 158 2.97 14.03 -12.82
CA SER A 158 3.97 14.80 -12.10
C SER A 158 3.34 15.71 -11.04
N GLY A 159 2.32 16.51 -11.39
CA GLY A 159 1.74 17.51 -10.49
C GLY A 159 1.08 16.90 -9.25
N ASP A 160 0.22 15.89 -9.43
CA ASP A 160 -0.61 15.36 -8.34
C ASP A 160 0.15 14.36 -7.46
N ILE A 161 1.03 13.54 -8.05
CA ILE A 161 1.90 12.63 -7.29
C ILE A 161 3.03 13.41 -6.61
N LEU A 162 3.61 14.43 -7.26
CA LEU A 162 4.58 15.30 -6.59
C LEU A 162 3.91 16.21 -5.56
N LEU A 163 2.64 16.62 -5.68
CA LEU A 163 1.95 17.35 -4.61
C LEU A 163 1.76 16.46 -3.37
N PHE A 164 1.51 15.16 -3.57
CA PHE A 164 1.46 14.15 -2.52
C PHE A 164 2.85 13.84 -1.91
N LEU A 165 3.92 13.81 -2.71
CA LEU A 165 5.29 13.52 -2.23
C LEU A 165 6.06 14.78 -1.75
N ARG A 166 5.73 15.98 -2.23
CA ARG A 166 6.39 17.24 -1.86
C ARG A 166 5.81 17.77 -0.55
N GLN A 167 6.44 17.35 0.55
CA GLN A 167 6.98 18.20 1.63
C GLN A 167 6.10 19.25 2.35
N ARG A 168 4.86 19.58 1.94
CA ARG A 168 3.96 20.43 2.75
C ARG A 168 3.49 19.75 4.03
N GLU A 169 3.74 18.46 4.17
CA GLU A 169 3.29 17.67 5.30
C GLU A 169 4.35 17.48 6.39
N ALA A 170 5.66 17.62 6.11
CA ALA A 170 6.70 17.40 7.14
C ALA A 170 6.53 18.34 8.35
N LYS A 171 6.24 19.64 8.11
CA LYS A 171 5.92 20.62 9.16
C LYS A 171 4.53 20.43 9.77
N ARG A 172 3.58 19.77 9.09
CA ARG A 172 2.28 19.40 9.67
C ARG A 172 2.40 18.14 10.55
N LEU A 173 3.27 17.22 10.17
CA LEU A 173 3.46 15.91 10.78
C LEU A 173 4.42 15.96 11.98
N VAL A 174 5.41 16.85 11.94
CA VAL A 174 6.29 17.16 13.07
C VAL A 174 6.40 18.69 13.21
N PRO A 175 5.41 19.33 13.88
CA PRO A 175 5.33 20.79 13.99
C PRO A 175 6.49 21.46 14.73
N SER A 176 7.25 20.67 15.50
CA SER A 176 8.36 21.11 16.33
C SER A 176 9.68 21.32 15.57
N ILE A 177 9.71 21.08 14.26
CA ILE A 177 10.93 21.18 13.44
C ILE A 177 11.19 22.63 13.01
N GLU A 178 12.42 23.08 13.26
CA GLU A 178 12.94 24.32 12.70
C GLU A 178 13.65 24.06 11.37
N GLU A 179 13.05 24.54 10.27
CA GLU A 179 13.49 24.25 8.90
C GLU A 179 14.91 24.74 8.59
N GLY A 180 15.27 25.95 9.02
CA GLY A 180 16.63 26.49 8.82
C GLY A 180 17.70 25.71 9.60
N THR A 181 17.39 25.34 10.84
CA THR A 181 18.29 24.53 11.70
C THR A 181 18.47 23.13 11.13
N LEU A 182 17.39 22.51 10.64
CA LEU A 182 17.43 21.21 9.97
C LEU A 182 18.34 21.20 8.73
N GLN A 183 18.24 22.24 7.89
CA GLN A 183 19.09 22.32 6.69
C GLN A 183 20.58 22.31 7.05
N MET A 184 20.97 23.04 8.09
CA MET A 184 22.34 23.06 8.59
C MET A 184 22.76 21.71 9.19
N GLU A 185 21.89 21.08 9.99
CA GLU A 185 22.13 19.75 10.57
C GLU A 185 22.36 18.67 9.50
N VAL A 186 21.57 18.66 8.43
CA VAL A 186 21.68 17.68 7.33
C VAL A 186 22.98 17.84 6.56
N LEU A 187 23.39 19.09 6.27
CA LEU A 187 24.67 19.38 5.62
C LEU A 187 25.85 18.93 6.50
N GLU A 188 25.79 19.24 7.80
CA GLU A 188 26.83 18.88 8.76
C GLU A 188 26.93 17.35 8.92
N MET A 189 25.79 16.65 9.02
CA MET A 189 25.76 15.19 9.10
C MET A 189 26.32 14.54 7.83
N GLY A 190 25.97 15.05 6.65
CA GLY A 190 26.49 14.56 5.37
C GLY A 190 28.00 14.73 5.20
N SER A 191 28.60 15.69 5.91
CA SER A 191 30.06 15.92 5.93
C SER A 191 30.81 15.11 7.01
N SER A 192 30.11 14.41 7.91
CA SER A 192 30.72 13.72 9.04
C SER A 192 31.19 12.31 8.69
N GLU A 193 32.50 12.13 8.49
CA GLU A 193 33.10 10.81 8.24
C GLU A 193 33.02 9.87 9.46
N LEU A 194 33.01 10.43 10.67
CA LEU A 194 32.86 9.65 11.92
C LEU A 194 31.48 8.99 12.01
N LEU A 195 30.41 9.75 11.73
CA LEU A 195 29.04 9.21 11.76
C LEU A 195 28.83 8.18 10.65
N LYS A 196 29.39 8.42 9.46
CA LYS A 196 29.36 7.44 8.36
C LYS A 196 30.05 6.13 8.72
N ALA A 197 31.20 6.19 9.39
CA ALA A 197 31.91 5.01 9.85
C ALA A 197 31.12 4.24 10.91
N GLN A 198 30.61 4.94 11.94
CA GLN A 198 29.86 4.32 13.03
C GLN A 198 28.50 3.73 12.59
N HIS A 199 27.90 4.28 11.52
CA HIS A 199 26.64 3.78 10.97
C HIS A 199 26.79 2.44 10.23
N LYS A 200 27.97 2.14 9.65
CA LYS A 200 28.20 0.88 8.93
C LYS A 200 28.15 -0.35 9.82
N ASP A 201 28.46 -0.19 11.12
CA ASP A 201 28.61 -1.29 12.07
C ASP A 201 27.40 -1.47 13.00
N ALA A 202 26.38 -0.62 12.89
CA ALA A 202 25.22 -0.63 13.80
C ALA A 202 23.88 -0.71 13.03
N PRO A 203 22.87 -1.40 13.58
CA PRO A 203 21.52 -1.35 13.04
C PRO A 203 21.02 0.10 12.94
N VAL A 204 20.17 0.37 11.95
CA VAL A 204 19.73 1.74 11.64
C VAL A 204 19.07 2.42 12.85
N CYS A 205 18.15 1.73 13.52
CA CYS A 205 17.47 2.28 14.69
C CYS A 205 18.47 2.58 15.82
N ASP A 206 19.43 1.67 16.07
CA ASP A 206 20.46 1.87 17.10
C ASP A 206 21.39 3.04 16.76
N SER A 207 21.68 3.25 15.48
CA SER A 207 22.45 4.41 15.02
C SER A 207 21.75 5.71 15.38
N TRP A 208 20.45 5.84 15.10
CA TRP A 208 19.69 7.06 15.41
C TRP A 208 19.39 7.24 16.91
N ILE A 209 19.32 6.16 17.68
CA ILE A 209 19.04 6.20 19.12
C ILE A 209 20.32 6.46 19.93
N ASN A 210 21.40 5.74 19.62
CA ASN A 210 22.60 5.66 20.46
C ASN A 210 23.84 6.34 19.85
N VAL A 211 23.94 6.42 18.52
CA VAL A 211 25.16 6.94 17.84
C VAL A 211 25.02 8.42 17.49
N VAL A 212 23.88 8.87 16.97
CA VAL A 212 23.67 10.27 16.56
C VAL A 212 23.43 11.18 17.77
N PRO A 213 24.28 12.19 18.07
CA PRO A 213 24.13 13.03 19.24
C PRO A 213 22.89 13.93 19.19
N GLN A 214 22.04 13.87 20.23
CA GLN A 214 20.81 14.69 20.30
C GLN A 214 21.07 16.18 20.29
N ALA A 215 22.11 16.62 21.00
CA ALA A 215 22.42 18.03 21.18
C ALA A 215 22.79 18.72 19.87
N ARG A 216 23.32 17.95 18.90
CA ARG A 216 23.80 18.45 17.61
C ARG A 216 22.80 18.21 16.47
N PHE A 217 22.07 17.10 16.49
CA PHE A 217 21.19 16.69 15.38
C PHE A 217 19.74 16.49 15.84
N LYS A 218 19.20 17.42 16.63
CA LYS A 218 17.87 17.29 17.26
C LYS A 218 16.76 17.15 16.21
N ASN A 219 16.77 18.00 15.19
CA ASN A 219 15.72 18.01 14.16
C ASN A 219 15.86 16.80 13.23
N THR A 220 17.08 16.47 12.84
CA THR A 220 17.40 15.33 11.97
C THR A 220 17.04 14.02 12.64
N ARG A 221 17.35 13.85 13.93
CA ARG A 221 16.91 12.69 14.72
C ARG A 221 15.39 12.62 14.84
N ALA A 222 14.70 13.75 15.04
CA ALA A 222 13.25 13.76 15.14
C ALA A 222 12.59 13.28 13.83
N ILE A 223 13.07 13.74 12.67
CA ILE A 223 12.61 13.27 11.36
C ILE A 223 12.96 11.80 11.15
N ALA A 224 14.21 11.42 11.45
CA ALA A 224 14.65 10.05 11.27
C ALA A 224 13.80 9.07 12.09
N MET A 225 13.59 9.37 13.37
CA MET A 225 12.73 8.57 14.24
C MET A 225 11.28 8.54 13.74
N PHE A 226 10.75 9.65 13.23
CA PHE A 226 9.43 9.70 12.64
C PHE A 226 9.31 8.82 11.38
N LEU A 227 10.25 8.90 10.45
CA LEU A 227 10.27 8.08 9.23
C LEU A 227 10.49 6.60 9.54
N LEU A 228 11.43 6.29 10.43
CA LEU A 228 11.75 4.93 10.88
C LEU A 228 10.63 4.29 11.72
N THR A 229 9.68 5.09 12.23
CA THR A 229 8.50 4.55 12.92
C THR A 229 7.28 4.53 12.01
N MET A 230 7.11 5.47 11.08
CA MET A 230 5.92 5.55 10.22
C MET A 230 5.78 4.35 9.27
N PHE A 231 6.80 4.07 8.45
CA PHE A 231 6.71 3.01 7.44
C PHE A 231 6.85 1.61 8.03
N PRO A 232 7.72 1.37 9.03
CA PRO A 232 7.74 0.10 9.73
C PRO A 232 6.49 -0.15 10.59
N SER A 233 5.88 0.85 11.24
CA SER A 233 4.66 0.61 12.03
C SER A 233 3.45 0.28 11.16
N THR A 234 3.33 0.88 9.97
CA THR A 234 2.30 0.49 8.99
C THR A 234 2.53 -0.94 8.54
N TYR A 235 3.75 -1.31 8.16
CA TYR A 235 4.12 -2.70 7.81
C TYR A 235 3.87 -3.70 8.95
N ILE A 236 4.28 -3.39 10.18
CA ILE A 236 4.12 -4.26 11.35
C ILE A 236 2.65 -4.42 11.71
N CYS A 237 1.86 -3.34 11.70
CA CYS A 237 0.40 -3.42 11.89
C CYS A 237 -0.24 -4.30 10.81
N GLU A 238 0.15 -4.10 9.56
CA GLU A 238 -0.32 -4.84 8.41
C GLU A 238 -0.01 -6.36 8.48
N SER A 239 1.22 -6.70 8.87
CA SER A 239 1.66 -8.08 9.10
C SER A 239 0.94 -8.70 10.29
N GLY A 240 0.86 -7.98 11.42
CA GLY A 240 0.14 -8.42 12.60
C GLY A 240 -1.35 -8.65 12.34
N LEU A 241 -2.01 -7.77 11.58
CA LEU A 241 -3.41 -7.94 11.19
C LEU A 241 -3.66 -9.19 10.34
N ASN A 242 -2.72 -9.54 9.44
CA ASN A 242 -2.81 -10.78 8.67
C ASN A 242 -2.74 -12.02 9.59
N ALA A 243 -1.89 -12.00 10.62
CA ALA A 243 -1.80 -13.08 11.61
C ALA A 243 -3.03 -13.17 12.52
N ILE A 244 -3.72 -12.05 12.76
CA ILE A 244 -4.91 -11.98 13.62
C ILE A 244 -6.18 -12.44 12.89
N LYS A 245 -6.27 -12.22 11.57
CA LYS A 245 -7.37 -12.63 10.69
C LYS A 245 -7.20 -14.10 10.28
N SER A 246 -7.73 -15.04 11.07
CA SER A 246 -7.84 -16.45 10.69
C SER A 246 -9.26 -16.80 10.23
N GLN A 247 -9.41 -17.91 9.50
CA GLN A 247 -10.71 -18.46 9.08
C GLN A 247 -11.65 -18.72 10.28
N ASP A 248 -11.08 -19.00 11.46
CA ASP A 248 -11.84 -19.37 12.66
C ASP A 248 -12.30 -18.16 13.51
N ARG A 249 -11.85 -16.94 13.18
CA ARG A 249 -12.12 -15.74 13.99
C ARG A 249 -13.11 -14.80 13.29
N ASN A 250 -14.40 -15.01 13.54
CA ASN A 250 -15.49 -14.28 12.89
C ASN A 250 -15.79 -12.87 13.44
N ARG A 251 -15.16 -12.44 14.55
CA ARG A 251 -15.35 -11.09 15.11
C ARG A 251 -14.05 -10.54 15.70
N LEU A 252 -13.61 -9.39 15.19
CA LEU A 252 -12.67 -8.50 15.85
C LEU A 252 -13.45 -7.33 16.43
N SER A 253 -13.44 -7.14 17.75
CA SER A 253 -13.92 -5.91 18.37
C SER A 253 -12.76 -4.94 18.60
N SER A 254 -13.04 -3.64 18.56
CA SER A 254 -12.07 -2.58 18.84
C SER A 254 -11.38 -2.77 20.21
N ALA A 255 -12.10 -3.30 21.20
CA ALA A 255 -11.60 -3.57 22.54
C ALA A 255 -10.42 -4.57 22.59
N HIS A 256 -10.41 -5.58 21.71
CA HIS A 256 -9.38 -6.63 21.72
C HIS A 256 -8.29 -6.44 20.66
N LEU A 257 -8.55 -5.57 19.66
CA LEU A 257 -7.62 -5.33 18.56
C LEU A 257 -6.22 -4.91 19.04
N GLY A 258 -6.15 -4.00 20.02
CA GLY A 258 -4.88 -3.55 20.57
C GLY A 258 -4.09 -4.66 21.27
N GLN A 259 -4.78 -5.56 21.97
CA GLN A 259 -4.16 -6.72 22.63
C GLN A 259 -3.68 -7.75 21.60
N CYS A 260 -4.51 -8.03 20.58
CA CYS A 260 -4.16 -8.94 19.49
C CYS A 260 -2.95 -8.43 18.70
N LEU A 261 -2.88 -7.13 18.39
CA LEU A 261 -1.73 -6.53 17.74
C LEU A 261 -0.47 -6.68 18.58
N ARG A 262 -0.52 -6.36 19.89
CA ARG A 262 0.64 -6.55 20.77
C ARG A 262 1.14 -8.00 20.78
N ILE A 263 0.24 -8.98 20.79
CA ILE A 263 0.62 -10.40 20.73
C ILE A 263 1.21 -10.76 19.36
N ALA A 264 0.66 -10.24 18.27
CA ALA A 264 1.11 -10.56 16.92
C ALA A 264 2.44 -9.88 16.55
N THR A 265 2.76 -8.75 17.19
CA THR A 265 3.94 -7.94 16.88
C THR A 265 5.04 -8.05 17.91
N THR A 266 4.81 -8.75 19.03
CA THR A 266 5.85 -8.98 20.05
C THR A 266 6.72 -10.18 19.71
N GLU A 267 8.03 -10.02 19.90
CA GLU A 267 8.99 -11.12 19.84
C GLU A 267 8.99 -11.97 21.13
N CYS A 268 8.24 -11.55 22.15
CA CYS A 268 8.09 -12.29 23.41
C CYS A 268 7.41 -13.63 23.16
N LYS A 269 8.14 -14.73 23.38
CA LYS A 269 7.57 -16.08 23.33
C LYS A 269 6.69 -16.31 24.57
N PRO A 270 5.37 -16.49 24.44
CA PRO A 270 4.52 -16.78 25.59
C PRO A 270 4.94 -18.13 26.19
N ASN A 271 5.09 -18.18 27.51
CA ASN A 271 5.36 -19.43 28.22
C ASN A 271 4.06 -20.25 28.32
N ILE A 272 3.71 -20.92 27.22
CA ILE A 272 2.46 -21.68 27.08
C ILE A 272 2.35 -22.76 28.16
N ARG A 273 3.47 -23.38 28.55
CA ARG A 273 3.50 -24.42 29.59
C ARG A 273 3.04 -23.87 30.94
N HIS A 274 3.57 -22.70 31.34
CA HIS A 274 3.15 -22.03 32.57
C HIS A 274 1.67 -21.61 32.53
N VAL A 275 1.20 -21.08 31.39
CA VAL A 275 -0.20 -20.67 31.23
C VAL A 275 -1.15 -21.87 31.26
N ALA A 276 -0.77 -22.98 30.64
CA ALA A 276 -1.54 -24.22 30.66
C ALA A 276 -1.60 -24.83 32.07
N SER A 277 -0.48 -24.79 32.83
CA SER A 277 -0.45 -25.30 34.21
C SER A 277 -1.21 -24.44 35.22
N SER A 278 -1.43 -23.14 34.92
CA SER A 278 -2.09 -22.19 35.82
C SER A 278 -3.59 -22.05 35.56
N ARG A 279 -4.12 -22.62 34.47
CA ARG A 279 -5.55 -22.66 34.18
C ARG A 279 -6.15 -23.99 34.62
N ARG A 280 -7.25 -23.95 35.36
CA ARG A 280 -8.07 -25.14 35.60
C ARG A 280 -8.77 -25.54 34.30
N SER A 281 -8.49 -26.75 33.83
CA SER A 281 -9.23 -27.36 32.73
C SER A 281 -10.69 -27.53 33.15
N HIS A 282 -11.60 -26.74 32.58
CA HIS A 282 -13.02 -27.05 32.64
C HIS A 282 -13.27 -28.16 31.63
N PHE A 283 -13.28 -29.41 32.10
CA PHE A 283 -13.82 -30.51 31.32
C PHE A 283 -15.33 -30.27 31.21
N SER A 284 -15.80 -29.98 30.00
CA SER A 284 -17.22 -30.09 29.68
C SER A 284 -17.62 -31.56 29.82
N HIS A 285 -18.58 -31.83 30.70
CA HIS A 285 -19.29 -33.11 30.77
C HIS A 285 -20.09 -33.36 29.49
#